data_AF-A0A2M9P7Q4-F1
#
_entry.id   AF-A0A2M9P7Q4-F1
#
_cell.length_a   1.000
_cell.length_b   1.000
_cell.length_c   1.000
_cell.angle_alpha   90.00
_cell.angle_beta   90.00
_cell.angle_gamma   90.00
#
_symmetry.space_group_name_H-M   'P 1'
#
loop_
_entity.id
_entity.type
_entity.pdbx_description
1 polymer ?
#
loop_
_entity_poly.entity_id
_entity_poly.type
_entity_poly.pdbx_seq_one_letter_code
_entity_poly.pdbx_strand_id
1 'polypeptide(L)'
;YATGGNAAIYYGLGVTEHSQGSTTVMAIANLAMATGNIGRPGVGVNPLRGQNNVQGACDMGSFPHELAGYRHVAEGDTRALFETEWNCALDHEPGLRIPNMLDAAVEGTFRALYIQGEDILQSDPDTRHVSAGLAAMDCVVVQDLFLNETANYAHVFLPGCTFLEKDGTFTNAERRIQRVRRVMQPKNGYADWEVTQLIA
;
A
#
# COMPACT_ATOMS: atom_id res chain seq x y z
N TYR A 1 21.24 -19.80 17.68
CA TYR A 1 19.84 -19.81 17.22
C TYR A 1 19.04 -20.93 17.88
N ALA A 2 19.26 -22.21 17.54
CA ALA A 2 18.45 -23.33 18.07
C ALA A 2 18.57 -23.57 19.60
N THR A 3 19.69 -23.22 20.23
CA THR A 3 19.95 -23.47 21.67
C THR A 3 19.79 -22.22 22.55
N GLY A 4 19.35 -21.08 21.99
CA GLY A 4 19.41 -19.77 22.64
C GLY A 4 18.33 -19.47 23.68
N GLY A 5 17.45 -20.42 23.99
CA GLY A 5 16.26 -20.16 24.80
C GLY A 5 15.22 -19.37 24.00
N ASN A 6 15.23 -18.03 24.14
CA ASN A 6 14.34 -17.14 23.39
C ASN A 6 15.12 -16.42 22.27
N ALA A 7 14.82 -16.73 21.02
CA ALA A 7 15.36 -16.04 19.86
C ALA A 7 14.25 -15.38 19.03
N ALA A 8 14.53 -14.20 18.49
CA ALA A 8 13.64 -13.48 17.58
C ALA A 8 14.37 -13.19 16.26
N ILE A 9 13.64 -13.29 15.15
CA ILE A 9 14.13 -12.95 13.82
C ILE A 9 13.54 -11.60 13.43
N TYR A 10 14.39 -10.68 13.00
CA TYR A 10 14.03 -9.40 12.42
C TYR A 10 14.58 -9.36 11.00
N TYR A 11 13.72 -9.12 10.01
CA TYR A 11 14.12 -9.09 8.60
C TYR A 11 13.49 -7.91 7.87
N GLY A 12 14.08 -7.52 6.74
CA GLY A 12 13.63 -6.40 5.92
C GLY A 12 13.88 -6.65 4.43
N LEU A 13 14.17 -5.58 3.68
CA LEU A 13 14.20 -5.59 2.21
C LEU A 13 15.27 -6.52 1.60
N GLY A 14 16.37 -6.77 2.31
CA GLY A 14 17.39 -7.75 1.92
C GLY A 14 16.88 -9.19 1.78
N VAL A 15 15.64 -9.46 2.18
CA VAL A 15 14.94 -10.72 1.94
C VAL A 15 13.87 -10.56 0.86
N THR A 16 13.03 -9.52 0.94
CA THR A 16 11.82 -9.43 0.12
C THR A 16 12.08 -8.98 -1.32
N GLU A 17 13.06 -8.11 -1.56
CA GLU A 17 13.34 -7.52 -2.87
C GLU A 17 14.28 -8.38 -3.72
N HIS A 18 13.94 -9.67 -3.83
CA HIS A 18 14.69 -10.65 -4.60
C HIS A 18 13.73 -11.55 -5.38
N SER A 19 14.24 -12.19 -6.43
CA SER A 19 13.46 -13.14 -7.25
C SER A 19 12.83 -14.29 -6.45
N GLN A 20 13.35 -14.57 -5.26
CA GLN A 20 12.88 -15.63 -4.36
C GLN A 20 12.42 -15.10 -2.99
N GLY A 21 11.98 -13.84 -2.89
CA GLY A 21 11.66 -13.21 -1.62
C GLY A 21 10.65 -13.97 -0.76
N SER A 22 9.52 -14.36 -1.33
CA SER A 22 8.50 -15.16 -0.62
C SER A 22 9.05 -16.50 -0.13
N THR A 23 9.87 -17.16 -0.94
CA THR A 23 10.53 -18.43 -0.59
C THR A 23 11.45 -18.25 0.62
N THR A 24 12.24 -17.19 0.65
CA THR A 24 13.13 -16.90 1.78
C THR A 24 12.35 -16.53 3.04
N VAL A 25 11.24 -15.79 2.93
CA VAL A 25 10.34 -15.52 4.08
C VAL A 25 9.75 -16.81 4.63
N MET A 26 9.28 -17.72 3.76
CA MET A 26 8.79 -19.04 4.19
C MET A 26 9.90 -19.87 4.87
N ALA A 27 11.13 -19.82 4.35
CA ALA A 27 12.27 -20.50 4.99
C ALA A 27 12.59 -19.93 6.39
N ILE A 28 12.51 -18.61 6.56
CA ILE A 28 12.64 -17.94 7.86
C ILE A 28 11.54 -18.40 8.83
N ALA A 29 10.29 -18.45 8.36
CA ALA A 29 9.17 -18.93 9.17
C ALA A 29 9.34 -20.40 9.58
N ASN A 30 9.77 -21.26 8.65
CA ASN A 30 10.08 -22.67 8.93
C ASN A 30 11.14 -22.81 10.03
N LEU A 31 12.17 -21.98 9.97
CA LEU A 31 13.23 -21.97 10.97
C LEU A 31 12.72 -21.55 12.37
N ALA A 32 11.80 -20.57 12.44
CA ALA A 32 11.17 -20.15 13.69
C ALA A 32 10.24 -21.23 14.26
N MET A 33 9.47 -21.90 13.40
CA MET A 33 8.62 -23.04 13.79
C MET A 33 9.46 -24.22 14.30
N ALA A 34 10.52 -24.61 13.58
CA ALA A 34 11.37 -25.74 13.92
C ALA A 34 12.10 -25.58 15.26
N THR A 35 12.29 -24.35 15.73
CA THR A 35 12.97 -24.05 17.00
C THR A 35 12.03 -23.59 18.11
N GLY A 36 10.71 -23.60 17.88
CA GLY A 36 9.72 -23.19 18.88
C GLY A 36 9.76 -21.70 19.24
N ASN A 37 10.36 -20.87 18.39
CA ASN A 37 10.54 -19.42 18.59
C ASN A 37 9.32 -18.62 18.09
N ILE A 38 8.11 -19.06 18.47
CA ILE A 38 6.82 -18.43 18.15
C ILE A 38 5.90 -18.49 19.39
N GLY A 39 5.01 -17.51 19.54
CA GLY A 39 3.91 -17.58 20.52
C GLY A 39 4.27 -17.22 21.96
N ARG A 40 5.38 -16.50 22.18
CA ARG A 40 5.75 -15.96 23.50
C ARG A 40 6.47 -14.61 23.38
N PRO A 41 6.50 -13.79 24.45
CA PRO A 41 7.34 -12.60 24.48
C PRO A 41 8.82 -12.93 24.30
N GLY A 42 9.55 -12.14 23.52
CA GLY A 42 10.99 -12.31 23.27
C GLY A 42 11.34 -13.27 22.12
N VAL A 43 10.35 -13.82 21.41
CA VAL A 43 10.55 -14.62 20.19
C VAL A 43 9.63 -14.15 19.07
N GLY A 44 9.88 -14.57 17.83
CA GLY A 44 8.97 -14.36 16.71
C GLY A 44 9.68 -14.11 15.38
N VAL A 45 8.87 -13.95 14.33
CA VAL A 45 9.31 -13.59 12.97
C VAL A 45 8.76 -12.21 12.67
N ASN A 46 9.63 -11.21 12.66
CA ASN A 46 9.25 -9.80 12.68
C ASN A 46 9.72 -9.10 11.38
N PRO A 47 8.83 -8.90 10.40
CA PRO A 47 9.13 -8.02 9.27
C PRO A 47 9.22 -6.57 9.74
N LEU A 48 10.34 -5.91 9.44
CA LEU A 48 10.53 -4.48 9.66
C LEU A 48 9.88 -3.71 8.50
N ARG A 49 8.60 -3.37 8.66
CA ARG A 49 7.87 -2.51 7.70
C ARG A 49 8.50 -1.12 7.66
N GLY A 50 8.58 -0.53 6.46
CA GLY A 50 9.24 0.76 6.22
C GLY A 50 8.37 1.97 6.54
N GLN A 51 7.43 2.31 5.64
CA GLN A 51 6.61 3.51 5.78
C GLN A 51 5.62 3.40 6.96
N ASN A 52 5.27 4.56 7.52
CA ASN A 52 4.50 4.76 8.75
C ASN A 52 3.12 4.06 8.80
N ASN A 53 2.49 3.84 7.64
CA ASN A 53 1.15 3.25 7.57
C ASN A 53 1.02 2.12 6.55
N VAL A 54 2.14 1.53 6.07
CA VAL A 54 2.04 0.38 5.13
C VAL A 54 1.21 -0.75 5.73
N GLN A 55 1.34 -1.01 7.03
CA GLN A 55 0.50 -2.00 7.71
C GLN A 55 -0.98 -1.60 7.64
N GLY A 56 -1.32 -0.35 7.95
CA GLY A 56 -2.70 0.14 7.93
C GLY A 56 -3.30 0.21 6.53
N ALA A 57 -2.52 0.58 5.50
CA ALA A 57 -2.97 0.58 4.11
C ALA A 57 -3.33 -0.85 3.65
N CYS A 58 -2.46 -1.83 3.94
CA CYS A 58 -2.78 -3.23 3.69
C CYS A 58 -4.04 -3.67 4.46
N ASP A 59 -4.14 -3.34 5.75
CA ASP A 59 -5.32 -3.68 6.57
C ASP A 59 -6.63 -3.11 5.99
N MET A 60 -6.56 -1.95 5.31
CA MET A 60 -7.71 -1.25 4.71
C MET A 60 -7.97 -1.63 3.25
N GLY A 61 -7.34 -2.69 2.73
CA GLY A 61 -7.63 -3.23 1.40
C GLY A 61 -6.90 -2.55 0.25
N SER A 62 -5.78 -1.86 0.51
CA SER A 62 -4.92 -1.27 -0.55
C SER A 62 -4.16 -2.32 -1.39
N PHE A 63 -4.77 -3.47 -1.64
CA PHE A 63 -4.30 -4.52 -2.53
C PHE A 63 -5.42 -4.87 -3.51
N PRO A 64 -5.09 -5.18 -4.77
CA PRO A 64 -6.11 -5.38 -5.80
C PRO A 64 -6.91 -6.69 -5.64
N HIS A 65 -6.55 -7.57 -4.71
CA HIS A 65 -7.17 -8.89 -4.53
C HIS A 65 -7.99 -9.03 -3.24
N GLU A 66 -8.09 -7.98 -2.41
CA GLU A 66 -8.74 -8.07 -1.11
C GLU A 66 -9.50 -6.80 -0.72
N LEU A 67 -10.49 -6.99 0.14
CA LEU A 67 -11.23 -5.95 0.83
C LEU A 67 -10.65 -5.78 2.25
N ALA A 68 -11.02 -4.68 2.91
CA ALA A 68 -10.53 -4.34 4.24
C ALA A 68 -10.67 -5.51 5.23
N GLY A 69 -9.57 -5.80 5.94
CA GLY A 69 -9.43 -6.92 6.86
C GLY A 69 -8.83 -8.19 6.23
N TYR A 70 -8.06 -8.10 5.15
CA TYR A 70 -7.43 -9.25 4.45
C TYR A 70 -8.43 -10.29 3.96
N ARG A 71 -9.58 -9.85 3.46
CA ARG A 71 -10.65 -10.75 2.97
C ARG A 71 -10.65 -10.75 1.45
N HIS A 72 -10.49 -11.91 0.83
CA HIS A 72 -10.27 -11.99 -0.61
C HIS A 72 -11.50 -11.52 -1.38
N VAL A 73 -11.31 -10.73 -2.43
CA VAL A 73 -12.43 -10.12 -3.19
C VAL A 73 -13.33 -11.17 -3.85
N ALA A 74 -12.78 -12.34 -4.21
CA ALA A 74 -13.55 -13.46 -4.77
C ALA A 74 -14.52 -14.14 -3.76
N GLU A 75 -14.45 -13.85 -2.46
CA GLU A 75 -15.36 -14.40 -1.45
C GLU A 75 -16.76 -13.74 -1.51
N GLY A 76 -17.78 -14.52 -1.87
CA GLY A 76 -19.15 -14.01 -2.04
C GLY A 76 -19.75 -13.40 -0.77
N ASP A 77 -19.60 -14.07 0.38
CA ASP A 77 -20.12 -13.57 1.67
C ASP A 77 -19.45 -12.26 2.08
N THR A 78 -18.14 -12.13 1.84
CA THR A 78 -17.39 -10.91 2.09
C THR A 78 -17.92 -9.78 1.19
N ARG A 79 -18.05 -10.01 -0.12
CA ARG A 79 -18.59 -8.99 -1.04
C ARG A 79 -20.00 -8.56 -0.64
N ALA A 80 -20.91 -9.51 -0.38
CA ALA A 80 -22.29 -9.21 -0.02
C ALA A 80 -22.42 -8.27 1.19
N LEU A 81 -21.53 -8.42 2.18
CA LEU A 81 -21.44 -7.50 3.32
C LEU A 81 -21.12 -6.06 2.88
N PHE A 82 -20.11 -5.89 2.03
CA PHE A 82 -19.70 -4.57 1.55
C PHE A 82 -20.68 -3.98 0.53
N GLU A 83 -21.23 -4.79 -0.37
CA GLU A 83 -22.26 -4.38 -1.33
C GLU A 83 -23.51 -3.85 -0.61
N THR A 84 -23.88 -4.47 0.51
CA THR A 84 -24.99 -4.01 1.35
C THR A 84 -24.68 -2.67 2.01
N GLU A 85 -23.48 -2.51 2.59
CA GLU A 85 -23.07 -1.28 3.28
C GLU A 85 -22.87 -0.11 2.33
N TRP A 86 -22.28 -0.36 1.15
CA TRP A 86 -21.94 0.67 0.17
C TRP A 86 -23.02 0.89 -0.89
N ASN A 87 -24.04 0.03 -0.92
CA ASN A 87 -25.15 0.10 -1.88
C ASN A 87 -24.66 0.14 -3.34
N CYS A 88 -23.67 -0.68 -3.66
CA CYS A 88 -23.14 -0.86 -5.02
C CYS A 88 -22.72 -2.32 -5.23
N ALA A 89 -22.76 -2.78 -6.48
CA ALA A 89 -22.25 -4.11 -6.84
C ALA A 89 -20.71 -4.05 -6.94
N LEU A 90 -20.03 -5.07 -6.44
CA LEU A 90 -18.57 -5.16 -6.45
C LEU A 90 -18.11 -6.22 -7.46
N ASP A 91 -17.02 -5.92 -8.17
CA ASP A 91 -16.35 -6.93 -8.99
C ASP A 91 -15.72 -8.00 -8.09
N HIS A 92 -15.71 -9.23 -8.57
CA HIS A 92 -15.16 -10.41 -7.90
C HIS A 92 -13.75 -10.75 -8.41
N GLU A 93 -13.35 -10.18 -9.53
CA GLU A 93 -12.03 -10.39 -10.11
C GLU A 93 -10.98 -9.48 -9.44
N PRO A 94 -9.80 -10.02 -9.07
CA PRO A 94 -8.69 -9.19 -8.62
C PRO A 94 -8.26 -8.15 -9.66
N GLY A 95 -7.98 -6.93 -9.20
CA GLY A 95 -7.44 -5.87 -10.05
C GLY A 95 -5.97 -6.05 -10.43
N LEU A 96 -5.45 -5.06 -11.16
CA LEU A 96 -4.05 -5.03 -11.58
C LEU A 96 -3.11 -4.60 -10.45
N ARG A 97 -1.85 -5.04 -10.52
CA ARG A 97 -0.74 -4.48 -9.73
C ARG A 97 0.02 -3.44 -10.56
N ILE A 98 0.79 -2.57 -9.92
CA ILE A 98 1.51 -1.47 -10.59
C ILE A 98 2.28 -1.91 -11.85
N PRO A 99 3.10 -2.99 -11.85
CA PRO A 99 3.76 -3.43 -13.08
C PRO A 99 2.77 -3.76 -14.20
N ASN A 100 1.66 -4.42 -13.88
CA ASN A 100 0.63 -4.79 -14.85
C ASN A 100 -0.18 -3.58 -15.34
N MET A 101 -0.38 -2.56 -14.50
CA MET A 101 -1.00 -1.30 -14.90
C MET A 101 -0.13 -0.58 -15.94
N LEU A 102 1.19 -0.54 -15.71
CA LEU A 102 2.13 0.11 -16.61
C LEU A 102 2.26 -0.66 -17.94
N ASP A 103 2.35 -1.99 -17.90
CA ASP A 103 2.32 -2.84 -19.10
C ASP A 103 1.04 -2.58 -19.91
N ALA A 104 -0.13 -2.62 -19.24
CA ALA A 104 -1.43 -2.39 -19.87
C ALA A 104 -1.57 -0.96 -20.42
N ALA A 105 -0.93 0.03 -19.80
CA ALA A 105 -0.90 1.41 -20.29
C ALA A 105 -0.07 1.51 -21.58
N VAL A 106 1.10 0.87 -21.63
CA VAL A 106 1.92 0.78 -22.84
C VAL A 106 1.19 0.05 -23.97
N GLU A 107 0.42 -0.99 -23.65
CA GLU A 107 -0.43 -1.71 -24.60
C GLU A 107 -1.69 -0.92 -25.01
N GLY A 108 -2.01 0.17 -24.31
CA GLY A 108 -3.16 1.03 -24.59
C GLY A 108 -4.51 0.49 -24.08
N THR A 109 -4.51 -0.43 -23.13
CA THR A 109 -5.74 -0.95 -22.47
C THR A 109 -6.01 -0.31 -21.11
N PHE A 110 -5.02 0.41 -20.53
CA PHE A 110 -5.15 1.16 -19.29
C PHE A 110 -4.99 2.67 -19.54
N ARG A 111 -6.00 3.47 -19.20
CA ARG A 111 -6.12 4.86 -19.69
C ARG A 111 -6.04 5.93 -18.62
N ALA A 112 -6.34 5.60 -17.37
CA ALA A 112 -6.38 6.59 -16.30
C ALA A 112 -5.81 6.04 -15.00
N LEU A 113 -5.12 6.90 -14.24
CA LEU A 113 -4.54 6.56 -12.96
C LEU A 113 -4.69 7.71 -11.96
N TYR A 114 -5.08 7.39 -10.73
CA TYR A 114 -5.06 8.31 -9.61
C TYR A 114 -3.99 7.89 -8.60
N ILE A 115 -2.93 8.69 -8.50
CA ILE A 115 -1.75 8.44 -7.67
C ILE A 115 -1.83 9.35 -6.43
N GLN A 116 -1.96 8.76 -5.25
CA GLN A 116 -2.07 9.49 -3.99
C GLN A 116 -0.82 9.27 -3.13
N GLY A 117 -0.04 10.34 -2.91
CA GLY A 117 1.09 10.33 -1.98
C GLY A 117 2.23 9.40 -2.36
N GLU A 118 2.47 9.18 -3.65
CA GLU A 118 3.52 8.29 -4.18
C GLU A 118 4.21 8.91 -5.39
N ASP A 119 5.52 8.68 -5.50
CA ASP A 119 6.37 9.12 -6.62
C ASP A 119 6.88 7.91 -7.40
N ILE A 120 5.95 7.26 -8.12
CA ILE A 120 6.24 6.02 -8.85
C ILE A 120 7.32 6.19 -9.91
N LEU A 121 7.58 7.41 -10.42
CA LEU A 121 8.63 7.59 -11.44
C LEU A 121 10.03 7.44 -10.82
N GLN A 122 10.22 7.96 -9.61
CA GLN A 122 11.52 7.93 -8.92
C GLN A 122 11.71 6.67 -8.07
N SER A 123 10.63 6.09 -7.51
CA SER A 123 10.71 4.96 -6.58
C SER A 123 10.59 3.59 -7.21
N ASP A 124 9.99 3.46 -8.41
CA ASP A 124 9.80 2.16 -9.07
C ASP A 124 10.96 1.77 -9.99
N PRO A 125 11.18 0.46 -10.22
CA PRO A 125 12.23 -0.02 -11.10
C PRO A 125 11.93 0.28 -12.57
N ASP A 126 12.97 0.28 -13.40
CA ASP A 126 12.89 0.54 -14.84
C ASP A 126 12.16 1.85 -15.16
N THR A 127 12.78 2.96 -14.77
CA THR A 127 12.26 4.32 -14.99
C THR A 127 11.85 4.58 -16.45
N ARG A 128 12.51 3.93 -17.43
CA ARG A 128 12.12 4.07 -18.84
C ARG A 128 10.76 3.46 -19.10
N HIS A 129 10.53 2.23 -18.62
CA HIS A 129 9.23 1.58 -18.71
C HIS A 129 8.13 2.36 -17.98
N VAL A 130 8.39 2.78 -16.74
CA VAL A 130 7.44 3.58 -15.94
C VAL A 130 7.07 4.87 -16.68
N SER A 131 8.07 5.60 -17.17
CA SER A 131 7.84 6.85 -17.92
C SER A 131 7.03 6.64 -19.19
N ALA A 132 7.24 5.52 -19.91
CA ALA A 132 6.49 5.19 -21.11
C ALA A 132 5.02 4.86 -20.79
N GLY A 133 4.77 4.09 -19.73
CA GLY A 133 3.42 3.79 -19.25
C GLY A 133 2.67 5.05 -18.82
N LEU A 134 3.32 5.90 -18.00
CA LEU A 134 2.74 7.18 -17.57
C LEU A 134 2.41 8.11 -18.75
N ALA A 135 3.30 8.20 -19.75
CA ALA A 135 3.08 9.04 -20.92
C ALA A 135 1.98 8.52 -21.87
N ALA A 136 1.69 7.21 -21.83
CA ALA A 136 0.70 6.57 -22.70
C ALA A 136 -0.75 6.70 -22.18
N MET A 137 -0.93 7.06 -20.90
CA MET A 137 -2.25 7.23 -20.29
C MET A 137 -2.89 8.55 -20.71
N ASP A 138 -4.22 8.54 -20.89
CA ASP A 138 -5.01 9.71 -21.26
C ASP A 138 -5.22 10.67 -20.07
N CYS A 139 -5.17 10.15 -18.84
CA CYS A 139 -5.35 10.94 -17.63
C CYS A 139 -4.52 10.39 -16.45
N VAL A 140 -3.57 11.19 -15.97
CA VAL A 140 -2.80 10.89 -14.76
C VAL A 140 -3.08 11.98 -13.75
N VAL A 141 -3.71 11.61 -12.64
CA VAL A 141 -4.01 12.51 -11.51
C VAL A 141 -3.01 12.24 -10.41
N VAL A 142 -2.33 13.27 -9.94
CA VAL A 142 -1.42 13.20 -8.78
C VAL A 142 -2.01 14.00 -7.62
N GLN A 143 -2.14 13.36 -6.46
CA GLN A 143 -2.42 14.03 -5.20
C GLN A 143 -1.19 13.99 -4.29
N ASP A 144 -0.50 15.12 -4.14
CA ASP A 144 0.70 15.22 -3.32
C ASP A 144 0.88 16.66 -2.78
N LEU A 145 1.85 16.85 -1.89
CA LEU A 145 2.24 18.13 -1.31
C LEU A 145 3.11 18.95 -2.26
N PHE A 146 3.95 18.29 -3.05
CA PHE A 146 4.96 18.92 -3.88
C PHE A 146 4.90 18.40 -5.31
N LEU A 147 5.39 19.20 -6.25
CA LEU A 147 5.71 18.69 -7.58
C LEU A 147 6.84 17.67 -7.43
N ASN A 148 6.54 16.42 -7.76
CA ASN A 148 7.44 15.28 -7.70
C ASN A 148 7.80 14.80 -9.13
N GLU A 149 8.63 13.77 -9.26
CA GLU A 149 9.07 13.30 -10.58
C GLU A 149 7.90 12.72 -11.38
N THR A 150 6.97 12.00 -10.73
CA THR A 150 5.71 11.55 -11.34
C THR A 150 4.85 12.70 -11.90
N ALA A 151 4.83 13.86 -11.25
CA ALA A 151 4.02 15.01 -11.67
C ALA A 151 4.44 15.59 -13.03
N ASN A 152 5.65 15.28 -13.53
CA ASN A 152 6.09 15.64 -14.89
C ASN A 152 5.23 14.99 -15.99
N TYR A 153 4.49 13.93 -15.66
CA TYR A 153 3.57 13.22 -16.57
C TYR A 153 2.09 13.39 -16.16
N ALA A 154 1.82 14.19 -15.12
CA ALA A 154 0.46 14.39 -14.64
C ALA A 154 -0.33 15.35 -15.53
N HIS A 155 -1.61 15.05 -15.68
CA HIS A 155 -2.59 15.89 -16.35
C HIS A 155 -3.34 16.76 -15.35
N VAL A 156 -3.48 16.27 -14.10
CA VAL A 156 -4.14 16.96 -13.00
C VAL A 156 -3.28 16.83 -11.74
N PHE A 157 -3.14 17.93 -11.01
CA PHE A 157 -2.47 17.96 -9.72
C PHE A 157 -3.42 18.46 -8.63
N LEU A 158 -3.60 17.67 -7.57
CA LEU A 158 -4.44 17.98 -6.43
C LEU A 158 -3.55 18.15 -5.19
N PRO A 159 -3.55 19.32 -4.53
CA PRO A 159 -2.75 19.50 -3.32
C PRO A 159 -3.21 18.59 -2.18
N GLY A 160 -2.29 17.84 -1.58
CA GLY A 160 -2.52 17.10 -0.34
C GLY A 160 -2.33 17.94 0.92
N CYS A 161 -2.44 17.31 2.09
CA CYS A 161 -2.10 17.92 3.38
C CYS A 161 -1.12 17.07 4.21
N THR A 162 -0.32 17.71 5.04
CA THR A 162 0.69 17.08 5.90
C THR A 162 0.07 16.40 7.11
N PHE A 163 0.81 15.51 7.78
CA PHE A 163 0.33 14.87 9.02
C PHE A 163 0.00 15.87 10.15
N LEU A 164 0.55 17.09 10.12
CA LEU A 164 0.23 18.16 11.08
C LEU A 164 -1.16 18.75 10.86
N GLU A 165 -1.67 18.63 9.64
CA GLU A 165 -2.97 19.15 9.20
C GLU A 165 -4.05 18.06 9.21
N LYS A 166 -3.63 16.78 9.20
CA LYS A 166 -4.52 15.61 9.25
C LYS A 166 -5.08 15.33 10.64
N ASP A 167 -6.21 14.64 10.63
CA ASP A 167 -6.78 13.97 11.78
C ASP A 167 -7.08 12.52 11.39
N GLY A 168 -6.50 11.56 12.10
CA GLY A 168 -6.70 10.14 11.80
C GLY A 168 -5.83 9.21 12.64
N THR A 169 -5.42 8.10 12.05
CA THR A 169 -4.55 7.11 12.70
C THR A 169 -3.51 6.55 11.73
N PHE A 170 -2.38 6.08 12.27
CA PHE A 170 -1.43 5.22 11.58
C PHE A 170 -1.29 3.88 12.30
N THR A 171 -1.24 2.79 11.55
CA THR A 171 -0.93 1.45 12.05
C THR A 171 0.53 1.13 11.72
N ASN A 172 1.36 0.98 12.75
CA ASN A 172 2.80 0.79 12.59
C ASN A 172 3.21 -0.69 12.41
N ALA A 173 4.51 -0.97 12.31
CA ALA A 173 5.07 -2.30 12.08
C ALA A 173 4.71 -3.36 13.14
N GLU A 174 4.49 -2.95 14.40
CA GLU A 174 4.04 -3.87 15.47
C GLU A 174 2.51 -3.96 15.57
N ARG A 175 1.79 -3.48 14.55
CA ARG A 175 0.33 -3.43 14.44
C ARG A 175 -0.33 -2.49 15.46
N ARG A 176 0.42 -1.54 16.02
CA ARG A 176 -0.13 -0.54 16.94
C ARG A 176 -0.83 0.55 16.15
N ILE A 177 -2.09 0.79 16.47
CA ILE A 177 -2.86 1.95 15.98
C ILE A 177 -2.50 3.17 16.83
N GLN A 178 -1.96 4.19 16.18
CA GLN A 178 -1.51 5.44 16.80
C GLN A 178 -2.33 6.61 16.28
N ARG A 179 -2.78 7.48 17.20
CA ARG A 179 -3.61 8.64 16.88
C ARG A 179 -2.78 9.81 16.33
N VAL A 180 -3.13 10.28 15.14
CA VAL A 180 -2.63 11.54 14.55
C VAL A 180 -3.61 12.65 14.90
N ARG A 181 -3.14 13.76 15.45
CA ARG A 181 -3.98 14.91 15.81
C ARG A 181 -3.60 16.13 15.00
N ARG A 182 -4.63 16.84 14.52
CA ARG A 182 -4.46 18.10 13.84
C ARG A 182 -3.89 19.16 14.78
N VAL A 183 -2.81 19.82 14.34
CA VAL A 183 -2.18 20.95 15.03
C VAL A 183 -2.09 22.20 14.15
N MET A 184 -2.30 22.07 12.84
CA MET A 184 -2.40 23.16 11.88
C MET A 184 -3.65 23.00 11.02
N GLN A 185 -4.15 24.08 10.42
CA GLN A 185 -5.21 23.98 9.42
C GLN A 185 -4.62 23.63 8.05
N PRO A 186 -5.28 22.77 7.23
CA PRO A 186 -4.82 22.48 5.88
C PRO A 186 -4.66 23.75 5.06
N LYS A 187 -3.46 24.01 4.54
CA LYS A 187 -3.19 25.23 3.75
C LYS A 187 -3.93 25.25 2.41
N ASN A 188 -4.19 24.09 1.84
CA ASN A 188 -5.00 23.88 0.64
C ASN A 188 -6.51 23.91 0.92
N GLY A 189 -6.93 24.04 2.19
CA GLY A 189 -8.33 24.06 2.61
C GLY A 189 -8.97 22.67 2.84
N TYR A 190 -8.31 21.58 2.43
CA TYR A 190 -8.87 20.23 2.47
C TYR A 190 -7.84 19.19 2.92
N ALA A 191 -8.26 18.22 3.74
CA ALA A 191 -7.50 17.00 3.98
C ALA A 191 -7.61 16.03 2.80
N ASP A 192 -6.68 15.08 2.69
CA ASP A 192 -6.65 14.19 1.52
C ASP A 192 -7.95 13.41 1.32
N TRP A 193 -8.58 12.94 2.40
CA TRP A 193 -9.85 12.21 2.33
C TRP A 193 -11.03 13.11 1.93
N GLU A 194 -10.98 14.41 2.26
CA GLU A 194 -11.99 15.37 1.81
C GLU A 194 -11.86 15.59 0.30
N VAL A 195 -10.63 15.68 -0.22
CA VAL A 195 -10.39 15.72 -1.69
C VAL A 195 -10.91 14.45 -2.36
N THR A 196 -10.65 13.26 -1.80
CA THR A 196 -11.20 12.00 -2.33
C THR A 196 -12.73 12.01 -2.37
N GLN A 197 -13.39 12.52 -1.31
CA GLN A 197 -14.85 12.63 -1.28
C GLN A 197 -15.42 13.66 -2.25
N LEU A 198 -14.69 14.73 -2.57
CA LEU A 198 -15.12 15.72 -3.55
C LEU A 198 -15.08 15.18 -4.99
N ILE A 199 -14.30 14.12 -5.24
CA ILE A 199 -14.21 13.45 -6.55
C ILE A 199 -15.32 12.39 -6.71
N ALA A 200 -15.66 11.69 -5.63
CA ALA A 200 -16.64 10.59 -5.60
C ALA A 200 -18.09 11.08 -5.74
#